data_AF-A0A966ESA7-F1
#
_entry.id   AF-A0A966ESA7-F1
#
_cell.length_a   1.000
_cell.length_b   1.000
_cell.length_c   1.000
_cell.angle_alpha   90.00
_cell.angle_beta   90.00
_cell.angle_gamma   90.00
#
_symmetry.space_group_name_H-M   'P 1'
#
loop_
_entity.id
_entity.type
_entity.pdbx_description
1 polymer ?
#
loop_
_entity_poly.entity_id
_entity_poly.type
_entity_poly.pdbx_seq_one_letter_code
_entity_poly.pdbx_strand_id
1 'polypeptide(L)'
;MSDSDLKAQTADFETPVFESTAFTTPPPLSEATVAIVTTSSLHHPDQEDFGPTETGYRVLNGSQRDYVTGHWSPNFDATGFAYDMNTVFPLDRLDELSSQGVIGKVAGHHLSYAGNQFELSAVRMDSGPSGGRWLKEQGVDVVLLTPV
;
A
#
# COMPACT_ATOMS: atom_id res chain seq x y z
N MET A 1 13.69 22.05 1.08
CA MET A 1 13.26 22.18 -0.33
C MET A 1 11.75 22.28 -0.32
N SER A 2 11.14 23.24 -1.03
CA SER A 2 9.67 23.32 -1.06
C SER A 2 9.10 22.20 -1.93
N ASP A 3 7.82 21.86 -1.73
CA ASP A 3 7.08 20.91 -2.58
C ASP A 3 7.14 21.29 -4.07
N SER A 4 7.03 22.58 -4.36
CA SER A 4 7.11 23.10 -5.73
C SER A 4 8.48 22.87 -6.34
N ASP A 5 9.56 23.02 -5.57
CA ASP A 5 10.92 22.82 -6.07
C ASP A 5 11.18 21.34 -6.36
N LEU A 6 10.68 20.44 -5.50
CA LEU A 6 10.83 19.00 -5.69
C LEU A 6 10.06 18.55 -6.94
N LYS A 7 8.80 18.97 -7.08
CA LYS A 7 7.98 18.67 -8.27
C LYS A 7 8.62 19.17 -9.56
N ALA A 8 9.18 20.38 -9.56
CA ALA A 8 9.87 20.92 -10.72
C ALA A 8 11.14 20.12 -11.07
N GLN A 9 11.90 19.64 -10.08
CA GLN A 9 13.11 18.85 -10.31
C GLN A 9 12.83 17.43 -10.80
N THR A 10 11.67 16.86 -10.44
CA THR A 10 11.31 15.49 -10.82
C THR A 10 10.30 15.41 -11.97
N ALA A 11 9.86 16.55 -12.52
CA ALA A 11 8.81 16.61 -13.54
C ALA A 11 9.18 15.84 -14.83
N ASP A 12 10.47 15.85 -15.17
CA ASP A 12 10.99 15.23 -16.39
C ASP A 12 11.62 13.86 -16.14
N PHE A 13 11.44 13.27 -14.95
CA PHE A 13 11.94 11.93 -14.66
C PHE A 13 11.22 10.92 -15.56
N GLU A 14 12.00 10.14 -16.30
CA GLU A 14 11.47 9.09 -17.16
C GLU A 14 10.82 8.01 -16.29
N THR A 15 9.49 7.90 -16.39
CA THR A 15 8.75 6.85 -15.69
C THR A 15 9.05 5.50 -16.34
N PRO A 16 9.26 4.42 -15.56
CA PRO A 16 9.50 3.11 -16.12
C PRO A 16 8.31 2.66 -16.97
N VAL A 17 8.58 2.32 -18.22
CA VAL A 17 7.58 1.74 -19.14
C VAL A 17 7.66 0.22 -19.03
N PHE A 18 6.54 -0.39 -18.68
CA PHE A 18 6.43 -1.85 -18.62
C PHE A 18 5.86 -2.36 -19.94
N GLU A 19 6.69 -3.08 -20.73
CA GLU A 19 6.25 -3.69 -22.00
C GLU A 19 5.15 -4.74 -21.81
N SER A 20 5.15 -5.39 -20.63
CA SER A 20 4.08 -6.29 -20.21
C SER A 20 3.57 -5.88 -18.83
N THR A 21 2.27 -5.74 -18.73
CA THR A 21 1.58 -5.55 -17.45
C THR A 21 1.10 -6.92 -16.96
N ALA A 22 1.53 -7.34 -15.77
CA ALA A 22 1.16 -8.63 -15.18
C ALA A 22 -0.28 -8.66 -14.62
N PHE A 23 -1.20 -7.91 -15.22
CA PHE A 23 -2.61 -7.96 -14.83
C PHE A 23 -3.20 -9.32 -15.19
N THR A 24 -3.76 -9.98 -14.19
CA THR A 24 -4.49 -11.24 -14.35
C THR A 24 -5.98 -10.98 -14.32
N THR A 25 -6.77 -11.81 -14.98
CA THR A 25 -8.22 -11.82 -14.80
C THR A 25 -8.55 -12.43 -13.43
N PRO A 26 -9.14 -11.68 -12.48
CA PRO A 26 -9.56 -12.24 -11.21
C PRO A 26 -10.85 -13.08 -11.37
N PRO A 27 -11.23 -13.87 -10.35
CA PRO A 27 -12.60 -14.36 -10.25
C PRO A 27 -13.61 -13.19 -10.22
N PRO A 28 -14.92 -13.45 -10.37
CA PRO A 28 -15.95 -12.44 -10.14
C PRO A 28 -15.70 -11.72 -8.81
N LEU A 29 -15.86 -10.39 -8.76
CA LEU A 29 -15.51 -9.62 -7.56
C LEU A 29 -16.24 -10.14 -6.32
N SER A 30 -17.52 -10.50 -6.46
CA SER A 30 -18.36 -11.10 -5.42
C SER A 30 -17.84 -12.44 -4.85
N GLU A 31 -16.83 -13.03 -5.47
CA GLU A 31 -16.12 -14.24 -5.02
C GLU A 31 -14.65 -13.94 -4.64
N ALA A 32 -14.16 -12.75 -4.96
CA ALA A 32 -12.76 -12.37 -4.78
C ALA A 32 -12.42 -11.96 -3.34
N THR A 33 -11.22 -12.31 -2.92
CA THR A 33 -10.56 -11.82 -1.72
C THR A 33 -9.74 -10.57 -2.06
N VAL A 34 -10.04 -9.44 -1.41
CA VAL A 34 -9.39 -8.16 -1.70
C VAL A 34 -8.48 -7.74 -0.55
N ALA A 35 -7.22 -7.43 -0.85
CA ALA A 35 -6.27 -6.84 0.10
C ALA A 35 -5.90 -5.40 -0.32
N ILE A 36 -5.45 -4.60 0.65
CA ILE A 36 -4.84 -3.30 0.39
C ILE A 36 -3.31 -3.47 0.35
N VAL A 37 -2.67 -2.81 -0.60
CA VAL A 37 -1.25 -2.48 -0.54
C VAL A 37 -1.15 -0.96 -0.53
N THR A 38 -0.54 -0.39 0.49
CA THR A 38 -0.40 1.07 0.63
C THR A 38 1.06 1.48 0.66
N THR A 39 1.38 2.68 0.16
CA THR A 39 2.71 3.30 0.30
C THR A 39 2.76 4.38 1.39
N SER A 40 1.75 4.41 2.27
CA SER A 40 1.62 5.41 3.34
C SER A 40 2.47 5.15 4.59
N SER A 41 3.45 4.24 4.52
CA SER A 41 4.32 3.89 5.65
C SER A 41 3.57 3.48 6.92
N LEU A 42 2.39 2.87 6.82
CA LEU A 42 1.64 2.39 7.98
C LEU A 42 2.27 1.17 8.64
N HIS A 43 2.18 1.10 9.96
CA HIS A 43 2.55 -0.07 10.78
C HIS A 43 1.72 -0.12 12.07
N HIS A 44 1.74 -1.25 12.79
CA HIS A 44 1.15 -1.35 14.12
C HIS A 44 2.11 -0.81 15.20
N PRO A 45 1.61 -0.39 16.39
CA PRO A 45 2.46 0.18 17.44
C PRO A 45 3.55 -0.76 17.97
N ASP A 46 3.38 -2.07 17.82
CA ASP A 46 4.35 -3.10 18.22
C ASP A 46 5.37 -3.46 17.12
N GLN A 47 5.22 -2.87 15.92
CA GLN A 47 6.14 -3.03 14.80
C GLN A 47 7.15 -1.90 14.74
N GLU A 48 8.35 -2.20 14.21
CA GLU A 48 9.38 -1.19 13.98
C GLU A 48 8.91 -0.16 12.93
N ASP A 49 9.30 1.09 13.15
CA ASP A 49 9.09 2.19 12.19
C ASP A 49 9.88 1.94 10.88
N PHE A 50 9.57 2.67 9.82
CA PHE A 50 10.26 2.57 8.53
C PHE A 50 11.59 3.33 8.55
N GLY A 51 12.65 2.63 8.17
CA GLY A 51 13.97 3.25 7.99
C GLY A 51 14.06 4.14 6.73
N PRO A 52 14.95 5.15 6.68
CA PRO A 52 15.11 6.05 5.51
C PRO A 52 15.47 5.37 4.19
N THR A 53 16.04 4.17 4.24
CA THR A 53 16.46 3.38 3.06
C THR A 53 15.80 2.00 3.06
N GLU A 54 14.77 1.81 3.88
CA GLU A 54 14.11 0.53 4.00
C GLU A 54 13.20 0.29 2.79
N THR A 55 13.45 -0.81 2.08
CA THR A 55 12.71 -1.20 0.88
C THR A 55 11.71 -2.33 1.17
N GLY A 56 11.66 -2.82 2.41
CA GLY A 56 10.76 -3.87 2.87
C GLY A 56 9.32 -3.38 3.07
N TYR A 57 8.48 -4.28 3.58
CA TYR A 57 7.10 -3.99 3.93
C TYR A 57 6.77 -4.41 5.36
N ARG A 58 5.69 -3.83 5.90
CA ARG A 58 5.03 -4.31 7.12
C ARG A 58 3.77 -5.08 6.72
N VAL A 59 3.51 -6.18 7.43
CA VAL A 59 2.24 -6.90 7.35
C VAL A 59 1.30 -6.26 8.36
N LEU A 60 0.16 -5.77 7.86
CA LEU A 60 -0.86 -5.13 8.66
C LEU A 60 -1.97 -6.15 8.96
N ASN A 61 -2.28 -6.34 10.24
CA ASN A 61 -3.42 -7.12 10.68
C ASN A 61 -4.71 -6.30 10.45
N GLY A 62 -5.57 -6.80 9.56
CA GLY A 62 -6.84 -6.17 9.20
C GLY A 62 -7.90 -6.23 10.29
N SER A 63 -7.63 -6.80 11.48
CA SER A 63 -8.53 -6.75 12.64
C SER A 63 -8.16 -5.66 13.66
N GLN A 64 -6.96 -5.09 13.56
CA GLN A 64 -6.45 -4.07 14.46
C GLN A 64 -6.46 -2.71 13.73
N ARG A 65 -7.28 -1.76 14.18
CA ARG A 65 -7.42 -0.41 13.58
C ARG A 65 -6.51 0.63 14.27
N ASP A 66 -5.37 0.21 14.78
CA ASP A 66 -4.43 1.01 15.59
C ASP A 66 -3.20 1.46 14.81
N TYR A 67 -3.33 1.59 13.49
CA TYR A 67 -2.22 1.93 12.60
C TYR A 67 -1.58 3.28 12.94
N VAL A 68 -0.27 3.35 12.77
CA VAL A 68 0.57 4.54 12.93
C VAL A 68 1.26 4.82 11.60
N THR A 69 1.41 6.10 11.25
CA THR A 69 2.18 6.51 10.07
C THR A 69 3.67 6.67 10.41
N GLY A 70 4.51 5.87 9.76
CA GLY A 70 5.97 5.96 9.80
C GLY A 70 6.57 6.89 8.74
N HIS A 71 5.73 7.74 8.11
CA HIS A 71 6.20 8.63 7.06
C HIS A 71 7.02 9.79 7.65
N TRP A 72 8.33 9.79 7.40
CA TRP A 72 9.26 10.75 8.01
C TRP A 72 9.49 12.03 7.19
N SER A 73 8.94 12.13 5.97
CA SER A 73 9.11 13.34 5.16
C SER A 73 8.44 14.56 5.82
N PRO A 74 9.13 15.69 5.95
CA PRO A 74 8.52 16.92 6.48
C PRO A 74 7.46 17.52 5.53
N ASN A 75 7.40 17.04 4.30
CA ASN A 75 6.46 17.49 3.27
C ASN A 75 5.17 16.66 3.23
N PHE A 76 5.06 15.63 4.09
CA PHE A 76 3.86 14.80 4.17
C PHE A 76 2.81 15.42 5.10
N ASP A 77 1.61 15.67 4.57
CA ASP A 77 0.48 16.14 5.35
C ASP A 77 -0.27 14.96 5.99
N ALA A 78 0.04 14.68 7.25
CA ALA A 78 -0.61 13.63 8.01
C ALA A 78 -2.03 13.99 8.48
N THR A 79 -2.52 15.21 8.24
CA THR A 79 -3.83 15.67 8.72
C THR A 79 -4.97 14.84 8.14
N GLY A 80 -4.88 14.48 6.86
CA GLY A 80 -5.88 13.63 6.21
C GLY A 80 -6.03 12.28 6.91
N PHE A 81 -4.91 11.59 7.13
CA PHE A 81 -4.87 10.33 7.87
C PHE A 81 -5.35 10.49 9.33
N ALA A 82 -4.92 11.55 10.01
CA ALA A 82 -5.33 11.82 11.39
C ALA A 82 -6.84 12.08 11.53
N TYR A 83 -7.48 12.60 10.48
CA TYR A 83 -8.92 12.84 10.45
C TYR A 83 -9.72 11.61 10.01
N ASP A 84 -9.26 10.91 8.97
CA ASP A 84 -9.86 9.69 8.45
C ASP A 84 -8.80 8.79 7.82
N MET A 85 -8.53 7.66 8.47
CA MET A 85 -7.60 6.65 7.97
C MET A 85 -7.94 6.18 6.54
N ASN A 86 -9.22 6.19 6.17
CA ASN A 86 -9.66 5.71 4.87
C ASN A 86 -9.16 6.57 3.70
N THR A 87 -8.55 7.73 3.95
CA THR A 87 -7.89 8.52 2.89
C THR A 87 -6.66 7.84 2.32
N VAL A 88 -5.97 7.01 3.12
CA VAL A 88 -4.74 6.31 2.72
C VAL A 88 -4.87 4.79 2.82
N PHE A 89 -5.80 4.31 3.65
CA PHE A 89 -6.03 2.89 3.91
C PHE A 89 -7.53 2.62 4.06
N PRO A 90 -8.28 2.52 2.94
CA PRO A 90 -9.75 2.47 2.91
C PRO A 90 -10.31 1.10 3.32
N LEU A 91 -9.86 0.56 4.45
CA LEU A 91 -10.24 -0.76 4.93
C LEU A 91 -11.73 -0.82 5.28
N ASP A 92 -12.27 0.23 5.89
CA ASP A 92 -13.70 0.27 6.24
C ASP A 92 -14.57 0.28 4.98
N ARG A 93 -14.09 0.90 3.89
CA ARG A 93 -14.78 0.87 2.59
C ARG A 93 -14.76 -0.54 1.97
N LEU A 94 -13.69 -1.31 2.17
CA LEU A 94 -13.67 -2.71 1.75
C LEU A 94 -14.63 -3.57 2.59
N ASP A 95 -14.70 -3.34 3.90
CA ASP A 95 -15.64 -4.01 4.79
C ASP A 95 -17.09 -3.74 4.36
N GLU A 96 -17.42 -2.49 3.99
CA GLU A 96 -18.71 -2.11 3.43
C GLU A 96 -19.01 -2.85 2.12
N LEU A 97 -18.07 -2.87 1.17
CA LEU A 97 -18.24 -3.58 -0.11
C LEU A 97 -18.44 -5.09 0.08
N SER A 98 -17.72 -5.68 1.04
CA SER A 98 -17.91 -7.09 1.40
C SER A 98 -19.29 -7.33 2.01
N SER A 99 -19.76 -6.44 2.90
CA SER A 99 -21.09 -6.55 3.51
C SER A 99 -22.23 -6.44 2.49
N GLN A 100 -22.00 -5.69 1.42
CA GLN A 100 -22.94 -5.51 0.31
C GLN A 100 -22.85 -6.64 -0.74
N GLY A 101 -21.91 -7.58 -0.60
CA GLY A 101 -21.67 -8.66 -1.56
C GLY A 101 -21.05 -8.19 -2.89
N VAL A 102 -20.54 -6.96 -2.95
CA VAL A 102 -19.84 -6.43 -4.14
C VAL A 102 -18.49 -7.12 -4.31
N ILE A 103 -17.81 -7.37 -3.19
CA ILE A 103 -16.63 -8.24 -3.13
C ILE A 103 -16.92 -9.48 -2.27
N GLY A 104 -16.20 -10.58 -2.50
CA GLY A 104 -16.40 -11.81 -1.75
C GLY A 104 -15.99 -11.69 -0.30
N LYS A 105 -14.78 -11.19 -0.04
CA LYS A 105 -14.30 -10.87 1.31
C LYS A 105 -13.12 -9.91 1.31
N VAL A 106 -12.88 -9.29 2.45
CA VAL A 106 -11.65 -8.56 2.76
C VAL A 106 -10.58 -9.53 3.25
N ALA A 107 -9.35 -9.38 2.79
CA ALA A 107 -8.21 -10.15 3.29
C ALA A 107 -7.95 -9.84 4.77
N GLY A 108 -7.58 -10.83 5.57
CA GLY A 108 -7.25 -10.62 7.00
C GLY A 108 -5.93 -9.86 7.21
N HIS A 109 -5.10 -9.77 6.17
CA HIS A 109 -3.82 -9.06 6.21
C HIS A 109 -3.60 -8.21 4.96
N HIS A 110 -2.86 -7.12 5.14
CA HIS A 110 -2.53 -6.14 4.12
C HIS A 110 -1.05 -5.80 4.17
N LEU A 111 -0.52 -5.13 3.14
CA LEU A 111 0.88 -4.72 3.13
C LEU A 111 1.00 -3.20 3.11
N SER A 112 2.04 -2.72 3.79
CA SER A 112 2.42 -1.31 3.78
C SER A 112 3.90 -1.17 3.46
N TYR A 113 4.20 -0.26 2.56
CA TYR A 113 5.56 0.14 2.18
C TYR A 113 5.76 1.60 2.54
N ALA A 114 7.02 2.01 2.73
CA ALA A 114 7.34 3.42 2.72
C ALA A 114 7.27 3.97 1.29
N GLY A 115 6.56 5.08 1.06
CA GLY A 115 6.39 5.69 -0.26
C GLY A 115 7.58 6.55 -0.70
N ASN A 116 8.35 7.06 0.25
CA ASN A 116 9.54 7.90 0.01
C ASN A 116 10.80 7.08 -0.32
N GLN A 117 10.72 6.25 -1.35
CA GLN A 117 11.79 5.35 -1.77
C GLN A 117 12.82 6.02 -2.67
N PHE A 118 14.10 5.76 -2.38
CA PHE A 118 15.22 6.14 -3.25
C PHE A 118 15.75 4.97 -4.08
N GLU A 119 15.62 3.72 -3.61
CA GLU A 119 16.09 2.51 -4.28
C GLU A 119 14.92 1.69 -4.82
N LEU A 120 14.46 2.03 -6.02
CA LEU A 120 13.32 1.38 -6.65
C LEU A 120 13.63 -0.04 -7.15
N SER A 121 14.89 -0.37 -7.42
CA SER A 121 15.25 -1.69 -7.97
C SER A 121 15.05 -2.78 -6.93
N ALA A 122 15.39 -2.51 -5.66
CA ALA A 122 15.16 -3.46 -4.57
C ALA A 122 13.66 -3.73 -4.37
N VAL A 123 12.82 -2.69 -4.42
CA VAL A 123 11.36 -2.88 -4.33
C VAL A 123 10.86 -3.71 -5.52
N ARG A 124 11.29 -3.38 -6.73
CA ARG A 124 10.86 -4.06 -7.95
C ARG A 124 11.32 -5.52 -8.03
N MET A 125 12.54 -5.81 -7.60
CA MET A 125 13.19 -7.12 -7.81
C MET A 125 13.07 -8.05 -6.61
N ASP A 126 12.80 -7.53 -5.40
CA ASP A 126 12.81 -8.33 -4.17
C ASP A 126 11.54 -8.15 -3.33
N SER A 127 11.33 -6.98 -2.70
CA SER A 127 10.26 -6.81 -1.72
C SER A 127 8.85 -6.79 -2.33
N GLY A 128 8.71 -6.30 -3.57
CA GLY A 128 7.47 -6.35 -4.34
C GLY A 128 7.08 -7.79 -4.73
N PRO A 129 7.96 -8.55 -5.41
CA PRO A 129 7.71 -9.96 -5.73
C PRO A 129 7.47 -10.83 -4.49
N SER A 130 8.21 -10.61 -3.40
CA SER A 130 8.01 -11.36 -2.15
C SER A 130 6.67 -11.01 -1.48
N GLY A 131 6.29 -9.73 -1.41
CA GLY A 131 4.98 -9.30 -0.90
C GLY A 131 3.81 -9.83 -1.74
N GLY A 132 3.93 -9.77 -3.08
CA GLY A 132 2.92 -10.32 -3.98
C GLY A 132 2.77 -11.84 -3.85
N ARG A 133 3.87 -12.58 -3.69
CA ARG A 133 3.84 -14.02 -3.41
C ARG A 133 3.16 -14.31 -2.07
N TRP A 134 3.54 -13.57 -1.03
CA TRP A 134 2.97 -13.72 0.30
C TRP A 134 1.45 -13.50 0.29
N LEU A 135 0.96 -12.43 -0.35
CA LEU A 135 -0.48 -12.18 -0.49
C LEU A 135 -1.19 -13.31 -1.25
N LYS A 136 -0.58 -13.82 -2.32
CA LYS A 136 -1.12 -14.96 -3.07
C LYS A 136 -1.22 -16.22 -2.21
N GLU A 137 -0.25 -16.48 -1.35
CA GLU A 137 -0.28 -17.59 -0.37
C GLU A 137 -1.38 -17.40 0.68
N GLN A 138 -1.78 -16.16 0.98
CA GLN A 138 -2.95 -15.85 1.83
C GLN A 138 -4.30 -15.98 1.08
N GLY A 139 -4.30 -16.35 -0.19
CA GLY A 139 -5.51 -16.47 -1.01
C GLY A 139 -6.10 -15.13 -1.44
N VAL A 140 -5.27 -14.09 -1.57
CA VAL A 140 -5.68 -12.80 -2.14
C VAL A 140 -5.80 -12.91 -3.65
N ASP A 141 -6.93 -12.48 -4.19
CA ASP A 141 -7.23 -12.49 -5.62
C ASP A 141 -6.99 -11.11 -6.25
N VAL A 142 -7.29 -10.04 -5.51
CA VAL A 142 -7.21 -8.65 -5.97
C VAL A 142 -6.51 -7.79 -4.93
N VAL A 143 -5.64 -6.91 -5.42
CA VAL A 143 -5.01 -5.87 -4.59
C VAL A 143 -5.55 -4.51 -4.98
N LEU A 144 -6.02 -3.75 -4.00
CA LEU A 144 -6.23 -2.31 -4.11
C LEU A 144 -4.92 -1.60 -3.73
N LEU A 145 -4.25 -1.03 -4.73
CA LEU A 145 -3.05 -0.23 -4.50
C LEU A 145 -3.46 1.21 -4.12
N THR A 146 -2.95 1.70 -2.99
CA THR A 146 -3.19 3.07 -2.49
C THR A 146 -1.86 3.83 -2.43
N PRO A 147 -1.49 4.54 -3.50
CA PRO A 147 -0.26 5.32 -3.54
C PRO A 147 -0.43 6.62 -2.75
N VAL A 148 0.55 6.91 -1.90
CA VAL A 148 0.69 8.03 -0.97
C VAL A 148 2.15 8.44 -0.96
#